data_AF-A0A9X7NQF0-F1
#
_entry.id   AF-A0A9X7NQF0-F1
#
_cell.length_a   1.000
_cell.length_b   1.000
_cell.length_c   1.000
_cell.angle_alpha   90.00
_cell.angle_beta   90.00
_cell.angle_gamma   90.00
#
_symmetry.space_group_name_H-M   'P 1'
#
loop_
_entity.id
_entity.type
_entity.pdbx_description
1 polymer ?
#
loop_
_entity_poly.entity_id
_entity_poly.type
_entity_poly.pdbx_seq_one_letter_code
_entity_poly.pdbx_strand_id
1 'polypeptide(L)'
;MSCDIHTEPCDLVDRGYVDEKAKYLLTLWRQTKGEIEDPNLFEGIAPYLVRFAGHVPETDSPEIQFVGRASLLGRSVKLARRTKSDRRKLFKTEHRKTLRAGFELALCEPTLQLVQDDFATDDGLCKMTYEKLSLRWNANGIPFLFSYSKLLNISPLERRSHPAAAHDRLQLQPDQGLWRQAGRPTEDHFHTSL
;
A
#
# COMPACT_ATOMS: atom_id res chain seq x y z
N MET A 1 0.80 12.65 0.84
CA MET A 1 0.15 11.37 1.15
C MET A 1 0.29 11.24 2.65
N SER A 2 -0.83 11.23 3.37
CA SER A 2 -0.85 11.15 4.82
C SER A 2 -0.95 9.69 5.22
N CYS A 3 -0.10 9.24 6.14
CA CYS A 3 -0.23 7.94 6.79
C CYS A 3 -0.52 8.20 8.26
N ASP A 4 -1.72 7.84 8.69
CA ASP A 4 -2.18 8.01 10.07
C ASP A 4 -2.23 6.62 10.72
N ILE A 5 -1.54 6.46 11.85
CA ILE A 5 -1.48 5.20 12.60
C ILE A 5 -1.92 5.45 14.03
N HIS A 6 -2.93 4.68 14.46
CA HIS A 6 -3.40 4.66 15.83
C HIS A 6 -3.12 3.27 16.42
N THR A 7 -2.41 3.23 17.55
CA THR A 7 -2.17 1.98 18.28
C THR A 7 -3.36 1.71 19.18
N GLU A 8 -3.89 0.50 19.09
CA GLU A 8 -5.04 0.03 19.84
C GLU A 8 -4.62 -1.01 20.88
N PRO A 9 -5.35 -1.12 22.00
CA PRO A 9 -5.16 -2.19 22.96
C PRO A 9 -5.31 -3.59 22.33
N CYS A 10 -4.34 -4.49 22.56
CA CYS A 10 -4.41 -5.86 22.04
C CYS A 10 -5.49 -6.71 22.71
N ASP A 11 -6.05 -6.31 23.85
CA ASP A 11 -7.17 -7.01 24.48
C ASP A 11 -8.47 -6.91 23.65
N LEU A 12 -8.57 -5.96 22.71
CA LEU A 12 -9.64 -5.91 21.72
C LEU A 12 -9.66 -7.16 20.83
N VAL A 13 -8.50 -7.79 20.62
CA VAL A 13 -8.39 -9.05 19.88
C VAL A 13 -9.10 -10.17 20.64
N ASP A 14 -8.87 -10.25 21.95
CA ASP A 14 -9.42 -11.29 22.82
C ASP A 14 -10.93 -11.15 22.99
N ARG A 15 -11.41 -9.90 23.03
CA ARG A 15 -12.83 -9.56 23.11
C ARG A 15 -13.61 -9.81 21.80
N GLY A 16 -12.93 -10.24 20.73
CA GLY A 16 -13.56 -10.60 19.45
C GLY A 16 -13.92 -9.41 18.57
N TYR A 17 -13.32 -8.24 18.80
CA TYR A 17 -13.54 -7.07 17.94
C TYR A 17 -12.78 -7.16 16.61
N VAL A 18 -11.74 -8.00 16.55
CA VAL A 18 -11.01 -8.33 15.31
C VAL A 18 -11.48 -9.67 14.74
N ASP A 19 -11.07 -10.00 13.52
CA ASP A 19 -11.45 -11.28 12.91
C ASP A 19 -10.76 -12.50 13.53
N GLU A 20 -11.31 -13.69 13.21
CA GLU A 20 -10.81 -14.98 13.71
C GLU A 20 -9.34 -15.26 13.36
N LYS A 21 -8.83 -14.69 12.26
CA LYS A 21 -7.42 -14.88 11.86
C LYS A 21 -6.48 -14.13 12.78
N ALA A 22 -6.79 -12.88 13.11
CA ALA A 22 -6.03 -12.10 14.09
C ALA A 22 -6.08 -12.74 15.48
N LYS A 23 -7.26 -13.22 15.90
CA LYS A 23 -7.43 -13.93 17.18
C LYS A 23 -6.62 -15.23 17.24
N TYR A 24 -6.67 -16.03 16.17
CA TYR A 24 -5.85 -17.24 16.04
C TYR A 24 -4.36 -16.94 16.16
N LEU A 25 -3.86 -15.95 15.42
CA LEU A 25 -2.44 -15.54 15.46
C LEU A 25 -1.97 -15.12 16.85
N LEU A 26 -2.75 -14.27 17.53
CA LEU A 26 -2.38 -13.81 18.87
C LEU A 26 -2.40 -14.95 19.88
N THR A 27 -3.40 -15.84 19.78
CA THR A 27 -3.50 -17.03 20.64
C THR A 27 -2.30 -17.94 20.45
N LEU A 28 -1.95 -18.24 19.20
CA LEU A 28 -0.81 -19.07 18.84
C LEU A 28 0.49 -18.47 19.36
N TRP A 29 0.70 -17.17 19.14
CA TRP A 29 1.86 -16.45 19.64
C TRP A 29 2.02 -16.53 21.16
N ARG A 30 0.92 -16.38 21.91
CA ARG A 30 0.96 -16.52 23.38
C ARG A 30 1.29 -17.95 23.81
N GLN A 31 0.73 -18.95 23.13
CA GLN A 31 0.97 -20.37 23.43
C GLN A 31 2.43 -20.77 23.19
N THR A 32 3.03 -20.33 22.08
CA THR A 32 4.43 -20.64 21.75
C THR A 32 5.41 -19.62 22.32
N LYS A 33 4.93 -18.57 22.99
CA LYS A 33 5.72 -17.42 23.45
C LYS A 33 6.51 -16.76 22.31
N GLY A 34 5.96 -16.79 21.09
CA GLY A 34 6.58 -16.27 19.89
C GLY A 34 7.68 -17.16 19.30
N GLU A 35 7.90 -18.37 19.80
CA GLU A 35 8.86 -19.30 19.20
C GLU A 35 8.21 -20.10 18.04
N ILE A 36 9.00 -20.34 16.99
CA ILE A 36 8.64 -21.15 15.84
C ILE A 36 9.49 -22.41 15.86
N GLU A 37 8.90 -23.48 16.38
CA GLU A 37 9.54 -24.81 16.42
C GLU A 37 9.14 -25.67 15.21
N ASP A 38 7.90 -25.50 14.73
CA ASP A 38 7.37 -26.20 13.55
C ASP A 38 7.31 -25.24 12.35
N PRO A 39 7.95 -25.54 11.20
CA PRO A 39 7.80 -24.74 9.99
C PRO A 39 6.36 -24.66 9.45
N ASN A 40 5.49 -25.62 9.81
CA ASN A 40 4.09 -25.66 9.41
C ASN A 40 3.15 -24.91 10.37
N LEU A 41 3.69 -24.27 11.42
CA LEU A 41 2.92 -23.54 12.43
C LEU A 41 1.94 -22.49 11.82
N PHE A 42 2.29 -21.96 10.65
CA PHE A 42 1.51 -20.95 9.93
C PHE A 42 0.68 -21.53 8.78
N GLU A 43 0.56 -22.85 8.66
CA GLU A 43 -0.24 -23.48 7.61
C GLU A 43 -1.68 -22.92 7.64
N GLY A 44 -2.20 -22.55 6.48
CA GLY A 44 -3.52 -21.91 6.34
C GLY A 44 -3.56 -20.39 6.55
N ILE A 45 -2.67 -19.80 7.36
CA ILE A 45 -2.62 -18.33 7.58
C ILE A 45 -1.47 -17.62 6.85
N ALA A 46 -0.39 -18.35 6.55
CA ALA A 46 0.77 -17.84 5.80
C ALA A 46 0.43 -17.05 4.53
N PRO A 47 -0.60 -17.41 3.72
CA PRO A 47 -0.99 -16.63 2.54
C PRO A 47 -1.40 -15.19 2.84
N TYR A 48 -1.84 -14.88 4.06
CA TYR A 48 -2.34 -13.58 4.48
C TYR A 48 -1.29 -12.75 5.24
N LEU A 49 -0.15 -13.35 5.58
CA LEU A 49 0.89 -12.72 6.39
C LEU A 49 1.90 -11.93 5.55
N VAL A 50 2.42 -10.88 6.16
CA VAL A 50 3.61 -10.16 5.70
C VAL A 50 4.71 -10.38 6.73
N ARG A 51 5.89 -10.83 6.29
CA ARG A 51 7.06 -11.00 7.14
C ARG A 51 7.96 -9.80 6.96
N PHE A 52 8.57 -9.40 8.05
CA PHE A 52 9.61 -8.42 8.07
C PHE A 52 10.85 -9.05 8.69
N ALA A 53 12.01 -8.74 8.12
CA ALA A 53 13.26 -9.12 8.74
C ALA A 53 13.35 -8.48 10.13
N GLY A 54 13.86 -9.21 11.13
CA GLY A 54 14.06 -8.68 12.48
C GLY A 54 15.13 -7.59 12.57
N HIS A 55 15.92 -7.40 11.49
CA HIS A 55 16.85 -6.28 11.39
C HIS A 55 16.15 -5.06 10.79
N VAL A 56 16.11 -3.97 11.56
CA VAL A 56 15.64 -2.65 11.14
C VAL A 56 16.86 -1.78 10.86
N PRO A 57 17.09 -1.34 9.61
CA PRO A 57 18.18 -0.43 9.29
C PRO A 57 18.03 0.93 10.00
N GLU A 58 19.14 1.52 10.46
CA GLU A 58 19.14 2.80 11.18
C GLU A 58 18.59 3.99 10.38
N THR A 59 18.44 3.86 9.07
CA THR A 59 18.01 4.94 8.17
C THR A 59 16.74 4.63 7.40
N ASP A 60 16.16 3.43 7.55
CA ASP A 60 15.04 3.00 6.71
C ASP A 60 14.11 1.97 7.38
N SER A 61 13.02 1.59 6.71
CA SER A 61 12.13 0.52 7.17
C SER A 61 12.82 -0.86 7.09
N PRO A 62 12.38 -1.85 7.90
CA PRO A 62 12.87 -3.22 7.75
C PRO A 62 12.56 -3.78 6.37
N GLU A 63 13.32 -4.81 5.99
CA GLU A 63 13.09 -5.52 4.75
C GLU A 63 11.73 -6.23 4.78
N ILE A 64 10.94 -6.02 3.73
CA ILE A 64 9.58 -6.55 3.61
C ILE A 64 9.61 -7.84 2.77
N GLN A 65 9.41 -8.96 3.43
CA GLN A 65 9.28 -10.28 2.83
C GLN A 65 7.78 -10.65 2.78
N PHE A 66 7.11 -10.40 1.64
CA PHE A 66 5.76 -10.92 1.43
C PHE A 66 5.77 -12.46 1.50
N VAL A 67 5.06 -13.02 2.48
CA VAL A 67 4.96 -14.46 2.72
C VAL A 67 3.85 -15.08 1.87
N GLY A 68 2.85 -14.27 1.49
CA GLY A 68 1.66 -14.78 0.82
C GLY A 68 1.04 -13.85 -0.22
N ARG A 69 0.52 -14.47 -1.30
CA ARG A 69 -0.18 -13.81 -2.41
C ARG A 69 -1.56 -13.23 -2.01
N ALA A 70 -2.10 -13.62 -0.85
CA ALA A 70 -3.41 -13.20 -0.37
C ALA A 70 -3.34 -12.09 0.71
N SER A 71 -2.14 -11.70 1.15
CA SER A 71 -1.95 -10.56 2.05
C SER A 71 -2.56 -9.29 1.45
N LEU A 72 -3.06 -8.39 2.30
CA LEU A 72 -3.66 -7.13 1.84
C LEU A 72 -2.72 -6.38 0.89
N LEU A 73 -1.45 -6.21 1.29
CA LEU A 73 -0.42 -5.57 0.48
C LEU A 73 -0.09 -6.36 -0.80
N GLY A 74 -0.10 -7.70 -0.75
CA GLY A 74 0.11 -8.55 -1.93
C GLY A 74 -1.02 -8.49 -2.97
N ARG A 75 -2.26 -8.21 -2.52
CA ARG A 75 -3.43 -7.98 -3.38
C ARG A 75 -3.47 -6.56 -3.93
N SER A 76 -3.14 -5.57 -3.10
CA SER A 76 -3.29 -4.15 -3.45
C SER A 76 -2.15 -3.60 -4.31
N VAL A 77 -0.96 -4.21 -4.33
CA VAL A 77 0.22 -3.61 -5.00
C VAL A 77 0.68 -4.46 -6.20
N LYS A 78 0.26 -4.11 -7.42
CA LYS A 78 0.84 -4.70 -8.66
C LYS A 78 2.34 -4.42 -8.80
N LEU A 79 2.84 -3.28 -8.33
CA LEU A 79 4.28 -2.96 -8.34
C LEU A 79 5.10 -3.99 -7.53
N ALA A 80 4.57 -4.54 -6.43
CA ALA A 80 5.28 -5.52 -5.61
C ALA A 80 5.61 -6.81 -6.37
N ARG A 81 4.85 -7.11 -7.43
CA ARG A 81 5.08 -8.26 -8.32
C ARG A 81 6.18 -8.02 -9.35
N ARG A 82 6.48 -6.75 -9.67
CA ARG A 82 7.47 -6.35 -10.69
C ARG A 82 8.82 -5.96 -10.08
N THR A 83 8.85 -5.46 -8.85
CA THR A 83 10.08 -4.97 -8.22
C THR A 83 10.79 -6.10 -7.46
N LYS A 84 11.75 -6.77 -8.11
CA LYS A 84 12.63 -7.79 -7.46
C LYS A 84 13.66 -7.15 -6.52
N SER A 85 14.12 -5.94 -6.82
CA SER A 85 15.17 -5.26 -6.05
C SER A 85 14.56 -4.19 -5.14
N ASP A 86 14.42 -4.56 -3.88
CA ASP A 86 13.97 -3.72 -2.76
C ASP A 86 12.49 -3.31 -2.75
N ARG A 87 11.68 -4.12 -2.05
CA ARG A 87 10.24 -3.90 -1.85
C ARG A 87 9.93 -2.69 -0.96
N ARG A 88 10.93 -2.11 -0.26
CA ARG A 88 10.72 -0.88 0.51
C ARG A 88 10.41 0.30 -0.40
N LYS A 89 10.92 0.30 -1.63
CA LYS A 89 10.66 1.34 -2.64
C LYS A 89 9.19 1.43 -3.09
N LEU A 90 8.36 0.45 -2.72
CA LEU A 90 6.91 0.51 -2.90
C LEU A 90 6.28 1.59 -2.01
N PHE A 91 6.94 1.93 -0.90
CA PHE A 91 6.49 2.91 0.07
C PHE A 91 7.32 4.19 -0.04
N LYS A 92 6.65 5.34 0.09
CA LYS A 92 7.32 6.64 0.19
C LYS A 92 8.14 6.72 1.48
N THR A 93 9.17 7.55 1.48
CA THR A 93 10.10 7.72 2.62
C THR A 93 9.37 8.01 3.94
N GLU A 94 8.33 8.84 3.92
CA GLU A 94 7.52 9.17 5.12
C GLU A 94 6.83 7.92 5.66
N HIS A 95 6.15 7.18 4.79
CA HIS A 95 5.51 5.92 5.14
C HIS A 95 6.54 4.91 5.67
N ARG A 96 7.75 4.83 5.10
CA ARG A 96 8.82 3.95 5.61
C ARG A 96 9.28 4.31 7.01
N LYS A 97 9.33 5.61 7.36
CA LYS A 97 9.61 6.07 8.73
C LYS A 97 8.50 5.64 9.69
N THR A 98 7.24 5.78 9.30
CA THR A 98 6.10 5.36 10.11
C THR A 98 6.05 3.84 10.28
N LEU A 99 6.35 3.08 9.22
CA LEU A 99 6.53 1.63 9.31
C LEU A 99 7.61 1.31 10.33
N ARG A 100 8.79 1.91 10.21
CA ARG A 100 9.90 1.71 11.16
C ARG A 100 9.48 1.94 12.60
N ALA A 101 8.84 3.05 12.91
CA ALA A 101 8.37 3.34 14.27
C ALA A 101 7.40 2.27 14.77
N GLY A 102 6.44 1.85 13.93
CA GLY A 102 5.54 0.74 14.24
C GLY A 102 6.26 -0.60 14.40
N PHE A 103 7.36 -0.83 13.69
CA PHE A 103 8.20 -2.01 13.82
C PHE A 103 8.94 -2.06 15.14
N GLU A 104 9.59 -0.95 15.51
CA GLU A 104 10.36 -0.86 16.74
C GLU A 104 9.47 -1.10 17.97
N LEU A 105 8.23 -0.60 17.96
CA LEU A 105 7.24 -0.91 18.99
C LEU A 105 6.88 -2.41 19.03
N ALA A 106 6.58 -2.98 17.86
CA ALA A 106 6.14 -4.36 17.75
C ALA A 106 7.25 -5.41 17.98
N LEU A 107 8.51 -5.00 18.10
CA LEU A 107 9.62 -5.84 18.55
C LEU A 107 9.59 -6.12 20.07
N CYS A 108 8.91 -5.28 20.83
CA CYS A 108 8.83 -5.38 22.29
C CYS A 108 7.56 -6.10 22.75
N GLU A 109 6.42 -5.81 22.11
CA GLU A 109 5.12 -6.37 22.49
C GLU A 109 4.19 -6.54 21.27
N PRO A 110 3.18 -7.42 21.35
CA PRO A 110 2.11 -7.47 20.37
C PRO A 110 1.51 -6.09 20.13
N THR A 111 1.30 -5.70 18.87
CA THR A 111 0.73 -4.40 18.54
C THR A 111 -0.44 -4.55 17.60
N LEU A 112 -1.60 -4.02 18.02
CA LEU A 112 -2.76 -3.82 17.14
C LEU A 112 -2.76 -2.35 16.70
N GLN A 113 -2.94 -2.11 15.41
CA GLN A 113 -2.96 -0.76 14.85
C GLN A 113 -4.12 -0.59 13.88
N LEU A 114 -4.80 0.55 13.97
CA LEU A 114 -5.66 1.05 12.90
C LEU A 114 -4.82 1.95 12.01
N VAL A 115 -4.68 1.57 10.74
CA VAL A 115 -3.84 2.28 9.77
C VAL A 115 -4.72 2.85 8.67
N GLN A 116 -4.51 4.13 8.37
CA GLN A 116 -5.08 4.79 7.20
C GLN A 116 -3.95 5.27 6.31
N ASP A 117 -3.94 4.82 5.05
CA ASP A 117 -2.86 5.14 4.11
C ASP A 117 -3.36 5.24 2.66
N ASP A 118 -2.63 6.03 1.86
CA ASP A 118 -2.94 6.28 0.46
C ASP A 118 -2.22 5.26 -0.44
N PHE A 119 -2.98 4.43 -1.17
CA PHE A 119 -2.45 3.41 -2.06
C PHE A 119 -2.72 3.71 -3.54
N ALA A 120 -1.74 3.37 -4.38
CA ALA A 120 -1.92 3.34 -5.83
C ALA A 120 -2.45 1.98 -6.28
N THR A 121 -3.60 1.98 -6.95
CA THR A 121 -4.27 0.81 -7.54
C THR A 121 -4.42 0.97 -9.05
N ASP A 122 -4.97 -0.05 -9.73
CA ASP A 122 -5.25 0.00 -11.17
C ASP A 122 -6.24 1.12 -11.55
N ASP A 123 -7.20 1.38 -10.66
CA ASP A 123 -8.29 2.35 -10.89
C ASP A 123 -7.94 3.76 -10.40
N GLY A 124 -6.73 3.95 -9.88
CA GLY A 124 -6.23 5.24 -9.40
C GLY A 124 -5.76 5.21 -7.95
N LEU A 125 -5.66 6.39 -7.35
CA LEU A 125 -5.30 6.55 -5.95
C LEU A 125 -6.53 6.29 -5.08
N CYS A 126 -6.35 5.50 -4.04
CA CYS A 126 -7.38 5.23 -3.04
C CYS A 126 -6.81 5.43 -1.64
N LYS A 127 -7.69 5.73 -0.71
CA LYS A 127 -7.41 5.71 0.71
C LYS A 127 -7.91 4.39 1.26
N MET A 128 -7.04 3.64 1.92
CA MET A 128 -7.37 2.39 2.57
C MET A 128 -7.30 2.58 4.09
N THR A 129 -8.30 2.06 4.79
CA THR A 129 -8.30 1.92 6.25
C THR A 129 -8.27 0.44 6.57
N TYR A 130 -7.31 0.01 7.39
CA TYR A 130 -7.14 -1.40 7.73
C TYR A 130 -6.62 -1.59 9.15
N GLU A 131 -7.01 -2.70 9.76
CA GLU A 131 -6.43 -3.17 11.01
C GLU A 131 -5.14 -3.93 10.70
N LYS A 132 -4.14 -3.78 11.55
CA LYS A 132 -2.87 -4.48 11.46
C LYS A 132 -2.46 -5.02 12.81
N LEU A 133 -2.36 -6.35 12.92
CA LEU A 133 -1.77 -7.03 14.07
C LEU A 133 -0.33 -7.39 13.72
N SER A 134 0.63 -6.90 14.52
CA SER A 134 2.06 -7.19 14.39
C SER A 134 2.55 -7.98 15.60
N LEU A 135 3.24 -9.09 15.34
CA LEU A 135 3.73 -10.01 16.36
C LEU A 135 5.20 -10.35 16.05
N ARG A 136 6.07 -10.23 17.05
CA ARG A 136 7.46 -10.70 16.97
C ARG A 136 7.53 -12.19 17.17
N TRP A 137 8.21 -12.88 16.26
CA TRP A 137 8.50 -14.30 16.39
C TRP A 137 10.01 -14.55 16.38
N ASN A 138 10.46 -15.67 16.94
CA ASN A 138 11.83 -16.14 16.81
C ASN A 138 11.80 -17.54 16.17
N ALA A 139 12.65 -17.79 15.18
CA ALA A 139 12.90 -19.13 14.67
C ALA A 139 14.40 -19.40 14.78
N ASN A 140 14.78 -20.45 15.52
CA ASN A 140 16.18 -20.80 15.78
C ASN A 140 17.02 -19.60 16.29
N GLY A 141 16.44 -18.80 17.20
CA GLY A 141 17.09 -17.61 17.75
C GLY A 141 17.15 -16.39 16.82
N ILE A 142 16.61 -16.49 15.60
CA ILE A 142 16.55 -15.36 14.65
C ILE A 142 15.18 -14.68 14.78
N PRO A 143 15.14 -13.36 15.09
CA PRO A 143 13.88 -12.65 15.22
C PRO A 143 13.29 -12.30 13.85
N PHE A 144 11.97 -12.36 13.76
CA PHE A 144 11.15 -11.93 12.64
C PHE A 144 9.92 -11.20 13.17
N LEU A 145 9.27 -10.44 12.30
CA LEU A 145 7.96 -9.90 12.61
C LEU A 145 6.97 -10.37 11.57
N PHE A 146 5.85 -10.93 12.01
CA PHE A 146 4.71 -11.20 11.14
C PHE A 146 3.63 -10.16 11.40
N SER A 147 3.13 -9.57 10.32
CA SER A 147 1.94 -8.72 10.36
C SER A 147 0.80 -9.38 9.59
N TYR A 148 -0.36 -9.39 10.22
CA TYR A 148 -1.64 -9.66 9.58
C TYR A 148 -2.37 -8.34 9.36
N SER A 149 -3.04 -8.17 8.22
CA SER A 149 -3.81 -6.96 7.94
C SER A 149 -5.18 -7.28 7.36
N LYS A 150 -6.21 -6.65 7.93
CA LYS A 150 -7.60 -6.77 7.52
C LYS A 150 -8.10 -5.43 7.00
N LEU A 151 -8.51 -5.40 5.74
CA LEU A 151 -9.11 -4.20 5.14
C LEU A 151 -10.47 -3.93 5.78
N LEU A 152 -10.69 -2.71 6.24
CA LEU A 152 -11.97 -2.24 6.76
C LEU A 152 -12.72 -1.40 5.74
N ASN A 153 -12.01 -0.48 5.08
CA ASN A 153 -12.60 0.44 4.12
C ASN A 153 -11.63 0.77 2.99
N ILE A 154 -12.18 1.01 1.81
CA ILE A 154 -11.46 1.56 0.66
C ILE A 154 -12.34 2.64 0.02
N SER A 155 -11.78 3.83 -0.13
CA SER A 155 -12.45 4.94 -0.79
C SER A 155 -11.54 5.51 -1.88
N PRO A 156 -12.03 5.78 -3.10
CA PRO A 156 -11.28 6.55 -4.08
C PRO A 156 -10.83 7.87 -3.46
N LEU A 157 -9.57 8.24 -3.66
CA LEU A 157 -9.16 9.61 -3.39
C LEU A 157 -9.68 10.42 -4.57
N GLU A 158 -10.68 11.28 -4.32
CA GLU A 158 -11.06 12.29 -5.31
C GLU A 158 -9.77 12.95 -5.77
N ARG A 159 -9.48 12.88 -7.08
CA ARG A 159 -8.47 13.77 -7.65
C ARG A 159 -8.92 15.14 -7.20
N ARG A 160 -8.17 15.78 -6.31
CA ARG A 160 -8.32 17.22 -6.12
C ARG A 160 -8.15 17.79 -7.51
N SER A 161 -9.27 18.12 -8.15
CA SER A 161 -9.30 18.98 -9.30
C SER A 161 -8.55 20.20 -8.82
N HIS A 162 -7.28 20.34 -9.23
CA HIS A 162 -6.67 21.65 -9.15
C HIS A 162 -7.68 22.57 -9.84
N PRO A 163 -8.21 23.61 -9.17
CA PRO A 163 -8.84 24.68 -9.92
C PRO A 163 -7.74 25.15 -10.88
N ALA A 164 -7.92 24.85 -12.16
CA ALA A 164 -7.00 25.30 -13.19
C ALA A 164 -6.92 26.81 -13.06
N ALA A 165 -5.72 27.30 -12.76
CA ALA A 165 -5.25 28.66 -12.96
C ALA A 165 -6.33 29.75 -12.83
N ALA A 166 -6.52 30.26 -11.60
CA ALA A 166 -6.86 31.66 -11.49
C ALA A 166 -5.67 32.47 -12.05
N HIS A 167 -5.96 33.31 -13.05
CA HIS A 167 -5.12 34.42 -13.52
C HIS A 167 -3.72 34.08 -14.07
N ASP A 168 -3.64 33.81 -15.37
CA ASP A 168 -3.02 34.77 -16.30
C ASP A 168 -3.09 34.23 -17.73
N ARG A 169 -4.02 34.75 -18.52
CA ARG A 169 -3.87 34.76 -19.98
C ARG A 169 -4.48 36.05 -20.52
N LEU A 170 -3.61 37.05 -20.53
CA LEU A 170 -3.42 38.03 -21.60
C LEU A 170 -4.59 38.16 -22.57
N GLN A 171 -5.22 39.33 -22.49
CA GLN A 171 -5.97 39.94 -23.58
C GLN A 171 -5.24 39.74 -24.91
N LEU A 172 -5.91 39.11 -25.87
CA LEU A 172 -5.68 39.38 -27.29
C LEU A 172 -7.06 39.54 -27.93
N GLN A 173 -7.35 40.79 -28.29
CA GLN A 173 -8.52 41.19 -29.06
C GLN A 173 -8.48 40.52 -30.44
N PRO A 174 -9.62 40.09 -31.00
CA PRO A 174 -9.69 39.70 -32.39
C PRO A 174 -10.25 40.87 -33.19
N ASP A 175 -9.40 41.72 -33.76
CA ASP A 175 -9.74 42.35 -35.04
C ASP A 175 -8.53 43.05 -35.65
N GLN A 176 -8.19 42.67 -36.88
CA GLN A 176 -7.90 43.54 -38.03
C GLN A 176 -7.30 42.65 -39.13
N GLY A 177 -8.05 42.50 -40.21
CA GLY A 177 -7.73 41.61 -41.32
C GLY A 177 -6.77 42.14 -42.37
N LEU A 178 -6.85 41.46 -43.52
CA LEU A 178 -6.22 41.69 -44.83
C LEU A 178 -4.74 41.26 -44.91
N TRP A 179 -4.27 40.49 -45.89
CA TRP A 179 -4.58 40.53 -47.33
C TRP A 179 -4.35 39.18 -48.06
N ARG A 180 -5.29 38.88 -48.99
CA ARG A 180 -5.16 38.39 -50.39
C ARG A 180 -4.48 37.05 -50.74
N GLN A 181 -5.26 36.13 -51.35
CA GLN A 181 -5.34 35.78 -52.80
C GLN A 181 -4.21 34.81 -53.23
N ALA A 182 -4.38 33.78 -54.05
CA ALA A 182 -5.34 33.48 -55.12
C ALA A 182 -5.36 31.95 -55.41
N GLY A 183 -6.36 31.50 -56.19
CA GLY A 183 -6.24 30.29 -57.01
C GLY A 183 -7.14 29.10 -56.65
N ARG A 184 -8.35 29.07 -57.21
CA ARG A 184 -9.16 27.84 -57.44
C ARG A 184 -8.65 27.11 -58.72
N PRO A 185 -9.39 26.14 -59.28
CA PRO A 185 -9.52 24.74 -58.86
C PRO A 185 -9.13 23.80 -60.03
N THR A 186 -9.03 22.49 -59.80
CA THR A 186 -9.36 21.52 -60.86
C THR A 186 -9.85 20.21 -60.24
N GLU A 187 -11.09 19.88 -60.61
CA GLU A 187 -11.66 18.54 -60.60
C GLU A 187 -10.80 17.62 -61.48
N ASP A 188 -10.67 16.33 -61.16
CA ASP A 188 -11.56 15.30 -61.69
C ASP A 188 -11.02 13.85 -61.53
N HIS A 189 -11.98 12.94 -61.36
CA HIS A 189 -12.02 11.56 -61.87
C HIS A 189 -11.38 10.36 -61.10
N PHE A 190 -12.31 9.59 -60.50
CA PHE A 190 -12.65 8.16 -60.76
C PHE A 190 -11.85 6.95 -60.24
N HIS A 191 -12.68 5.97 -59.80
CA HIS A 191 -12.54 4.50 -59.70
C HIS A 191 -11.57 3.93 -58.64
N THR A 192 -11.99 3.22 -57.57
CA THR A 192 -12.77 1.96 -57.39
C THR A 192 -12.18 0.70 -58.03
N SER A 193 -12.04 -0.34 -57.18
CA SER A 193 -11.70 -1.77 -57.44
C SER A 193 -10.19 -2.07 -57.41
N LEU A 194 -9.65 -3.06 -56.71
CA LEU A 194 -10.16 -4.27 -56.03
C LEU A 194 -9.28 -4.55 -54.80
#